data_AF-A0A0G0YMB8-F1
#
_entry.id   AF-A0A0G0YMB8-F1
#
_cell.length_a   1.000
_cell.length_b   1.000
_cell.length_c   1.000
_cell.angle_alpha   90.00
_cell.angle_beta   90.00
_cell.angle_gamma   90.00
#
_symmetry.space_group_name_H-M   'P 1'
#
loop_
_entity.id
_entity.type
_entity.pdbx_description
1 polymer ?
#
loop_
_entity_poly.entity_id
_entity_poly.type
_entity_poly.pdbx_seq_one_letter_code
_entity_poly.pdbx_strand_id
1 'polypeptide(L)'
;MTDIMDSFSEWFKEKHNSSVYGIYIIAFIAWNWRMFYVLFLEDNIVGDVTTLSYAEKFSHHLEKFNTGYFLLDNEVVSFVLNHIILFGVPLIVTYFAIWWLPYMNNLAHERQLKFYFERRSLFDSENTKYQRLKNSKLKEFNEVTKEQTKILKDIVTESEKKLEIEENVAGNIYAREASWDMEYKKLNEYFKQKVLKNISEMVYKYGGKLVDSWNNSTIQTDELAYADTNGLLELKKNTSDIYQLTEKGKYFLKKILEK
;
A
#
# COMPACT_ATOMS: atom_id res chain seq x y z
N MET A 1 41.92 8.28 -34.51
CA MET A 1 42.81 8.25 -33.32
C MET A 1 42.02 7.89 -32.07
N THR A 2 40.79 8.37 -31.91
CA THR A 2 39.86 8.00 -30.82
C THR A 2 39.61 6.49 -30.75
N ASP A 3 39.33 5.84 -31.87
CA ASP A 3 38.98 4.41 -31.89
C ASP A 3 40.14 3.50 -31.45
N ILE A 4 41.38 3.93 -31.68
CA ILE A 4 42.59 3.22 -31.23
C ILE A 4 42.74 3.38 -29.72
N MET A 5 42.52 4.59 -29.19
CA MET A 5 42.57 4.83 -27.74
C MET A 5 41.42 4.13 -27.01
N ASP A 6 40.23 4.07 -27.60
CA ASP A 6 39.07 3.39 -27.02
C ASP A 6 39.26 1.88 -27.04
N SER A 7 39.75 1.31 -28.15
CA SER A 7 40.11 -0.11 -28.24
C SER A 7 41.22 -0.48 -27.25
N PHE A 8 42.22 0.39 -27.09
CA PHE A 8 43.30 0.18 -26.12
C PHE A 8 42.81 0.29 -24.67
N SER A 9 41.90 1.23 -24.39
CA SER A 9 41.28 1.43 -23.08
C SER A 9 40.38 0.25 -22.69
N GLU A 10 39.60 -0.27 -23.64
CA GLU A 10 38.72 -1.42 -23.44
C GLU A 10 39.53 -2.71 -23.25
N TRP A 11 40.57 -2.91 -24.06
CA TRP A 11 41.55 -3.99 -23.86
C TRP A 11 42.23 -3.90 -22.49
N PHE A 12 42.63 -2.69 -22.07
CA PHE A 12 43.26 -2.48 -20.77
C PHE A 12 42.30 -2.77 -19.62
N LYS A 13 41.02 -2.35 -19.71
CA LYS A 13 40.00 -2.66 -18.70
C LYS A 13 39.74 -4.16 -18.57
N GLU A 14 39.69 -4.86 -19.69
CA GLU A 14 39.47 -6.31 -19.72
C GLU A 14 40.68 -7.06 -19.12
N LYS A 15 41.90 -6.65 -19.44
CA LYS A 15 43.13 -7.31 -18.97
C LYS A 15 43.53 -6.90 -17.55
N HIS A 16 43.27 -5.67 -17.12
CA HIS A 16 43.61 -5.22 -15.76
C HIS A 16 42.82 -5.94 -14.67
N ASN A 17 41.59 -6.38 -14.96
CA ASN A 17 40.79 -7.22 -14.07
C ASN A 17 41.22 -8.71 -14.07
N SER A 18 42.15 -9.10 -14.93
CA SER A 18 42.68 -10.46 -14.96
C SER A 18 43.83 -10.61 -13.97
N SER A 19 43.70 -11.53 -13.02
CA SER A 19 44.73 -11.88 -12.05
C SER A 19 46.06 -12.29 -12.70
N VAL A 20 46.01 -12.89 -13.90
CA VAL A 20 47.20 -13.29 -14.68
C VAL A 20 48.00 -12.07 -15.13
N TYR A 21 47.34 -11.00 -15.58
CA TYR A 21 48.02 -9.79 -16.03
C TYR A 21 48.58 -8.99 -14.85
N GLY A 22 47.86 -8.96 -13.72
CA GLY A 22 48.38 -8.41 -12.46
C GLY A 22 49.65 -9.13 -11.98
N ILE A 23 49.65 -10.47 -12.00
CA ILE A 23 50.84 -11.27 -11.67
C ILE A 23 51.97 -11.00 -12.66
N TYR A 24 51.68 -10.89 -13.96
CA TYR A 24 52.69 -10.56 -14.98
C TYR A 24 53.30 -9.18 -14.75
N ILE A 25 52.50 -8.15 -14.45
CA ILE A 25 53.00 -6.80 -14.16
C ILE A 25 53.87 -6.81 -12.89
N ILE A 26 53.42 -7.48 -11.82
CA ILE A 26 54.21 -7.60 -10.59
C ILE A 26 55.53 -8.33 -10.86
N ALA A 27 55.50 -9.42 -11.62
CA ALA A 27 56.70 -10.15 -12.02
C ALA A 27 57.62 -9.30 -12.91
N PHE A 28 57.07 -8.52 -13.83
CA PHE A 28 57.83 -7.60 -14.69
C PHE A 28 58.49 -6.48 -13.87
N ILE A 29 57.76 -5.89 -12.92
CA ILE A 29 58.31 -4.89 -11.99
C ILE A 29 59.38 -5.52 -11.10
N ALA A 30 59.14 -6.72 -10.57
CA ALA A 30 60.10 -7.43 -9.73
C ALA A 30 61.36 -7.84 -10.50
N TRP A 31 61.23 -8.21 -11.78
CA TRP A 31 62.37 -8.54 -12.64
C TRP A 31 63.18 -7.30 -13.02
N ASN A 32 62.49 -6.19 -13.26
CA ASN A 32 63.10 -4.91 -13.62
C ASN A 32 63.20 -3.96 -12.42
N TRP A 33 63.26 -4.48 -11.20
CA TRP A 33 63.08 -3.67 -9.97
C TRP A 33 64.12 -2.54 -9.85
N ARG A 34 65.34 -2.74 -10.37
CA ARG A 34 66.38 -1.71 -10.43
C ARG A 34 65.99 -0.54 -11.34
N MET A 35 65.31 -0.79 -12.46
CA MET A 35 64.78 0.25 -13.34
C MET A 35 63.70 1.08 -12.63
N PHE A 36 62.78 0.41 -11.93
CA PHE A 36 61.71 1.07 -11.18
C PHE A 36 62.25 1.84 -9.97
N TYR A 37 63.28 1.33 -9.28
CA TYR A 37 63.96 2.04 -8.21
C TYR A 37 64.51 3.39 -8.68
N VAL A 38 65.21 3.42 -9.82
CA VAL A 38 65.74 4.67 -10.39
C VAL A 38 64.62 5.62 -10.82
N LEU A 39 63.59 5.11 -11.51
CA LEU A 39 62.50 5.93 -12.04
C LEU A 39 61.62 6.57 -10.96
N PHE A 40 61.45 5.92 -9.80
CA PHE A 40 60.47 6.33 -8.79
C PHE A 40 61.07 6.71 -7.43
N LEU A 41 62.31 6.31 -7.12
CA LEU A 41 62.92 6.51 -5.79
C LEU A 41 64.24 7.30 -5.84
N GLU A 42 64.84 7.51 -7.02
CA GLU A 42 66.07 8.28 -7.15
C GLU A 42 65.74 9.75 -7.47
N ASP A 43 65.62 10.57 -6.42
CA ASP A 43 65.48 12.03 -6.56
C ASP A 43 66.79 12.64 -7.12
N ASN A 44 66.74 13.08 -8.37
CA ASN A 44 67.47 14.22 -8.94
C ASN A 44 68.98 14.39 -8.68
N ILE A 45 69.79 13.32 -8.60
CA ILE A 45 71.25 13.48 -8.75
C ILE A 45 71.83 12.31 -9.56
N VAL A 46 71.82 12.46 -10.89
CA VAL A 46 72.89 12.10 -11.85
C VAL A 46 72.24 11.92 -13.22
N GLY A 47 72.13 13.00 -13.97
CA GLY A 47 71.81 12.98 -15.40
C GLY A 47 73.03 12.69 -16.27
N ASP A 48 73.94 11.81 -15.85
CA ASP A 48 75.22 11.65 -16.57
C ASP A 48 75.86 10.26 -16.45
N VAL A 49 75.06 9.17 -16.50
CA VAL A 49 75.68 7.87 -16.77
C VAL A 49 74.90 6.99 -17.73
N THR A 50 75.46 6.92 -18.93
CA THR A 50 75.33 5.83 -19.89
C THR A 50 75.48 4.46 -19.21
N THR A 51 74.69 3.51 -19.73
CA THR A 51 74.39 2.11 -19.39
C THR A 51 75.44 1.19 -18.75
N LEU A 52 76.68 1.62 -18.47
CA LEU A 52 77.74 0.77 -17.91
C LEU A 52 78.08 1.00 -16.43
N SER A 53 77.80 2.17 -15.83
CA SER A 53 78.17 2.42 -14.41
C SER A 53 77.12 1.93 -13.38
N TYR A 54 76.05 1.32 -13.85
CA TYR A 54 74.89 0.92 -13.03
C TYR A 54 75.27 -0.15 -12.00
N ALA A 55 76.21 -1.04 -12.36
CA ALA A 55 76.73 -2.04 -11.44
C ALA A 55 77.67 -1.42 -10.39
N GLU A 56 78.53 -0.48 -10.79
CA GLU A 56 79.51 0.18 -9.92
C GLU A 56 78.87 1.12 -8.90
N LYS A 57 77.84 1.88 -9.27
CA LYS A 57 77.15 2.78 -8.32
C LYS A 57 76.30 2.03 -7.31
N PHE A 58 75.64 0.95 -7.74
CA PHE A 58 74.89 0.08 -6.83
C PHE A 58 75.84 -0.69 -5.89
N SER A 59 77.00 -1.16 -6.37
CA SER A 59 78.01 -1.76 -5.49
C SER A 59 78.56 -0.75 -4.49
N HIS A 60 78.74 0.51 -4.89
CA HIS A 60 79.24 1.57 -4.01
C HIS A 60 78.19 2.04 -2.97
N HIS A 61 76.89 1.99 -3.30
CA HIS A 61 75.81 2.21 -2.32
C HIS A 61 75.61 1.02 -1.38
N LEU A 62 75.77 -0.22 -1.89
CA LEU A 62 75.80 -1.40 -1.04
C LEU A 62 77.01 -1.39 -0.10
N GLU A 63 78.20 -0.98 -0.56
CA GLU A 63 79.39 -0.78 0.29
C GLU A 63 79.09 0.14 1.48
N LYS A 64 78.36 1.25 1.25
CA LYS A 64 77.95 2.16 2.33
C LYS A 64 76.94 1.52 3.30
N PHE A 65 75.98 0.76 2.79
CA PHE A 65 75.04 0.00 3.63
C PHE A 65 75.72 -1.14 4.42
N ASN A 66 76.91 -1.56 3.98
CA ASN A 66 77.66 -2.69 4.50
C ASN A 66 78.78 -2.30 5.48
N THR A 67 78.91 -1.01 5.80
CA THR A 67 79.91 -0.49 6.75
C THR A 67 79.74 -0.97 8.21
N GLY A 68 78.69 -1.74 8.51
CA GLY A 68 78.47 -2.36 9.82
C GLY A 68 79.06 -3.76 10.00
N TYR A 69 79.49 -4.46 8.95
CA TYR A 69 79.98 -5.83 9.05
C TYR A 69 81.39 -5.97 8.47
N PHE A 70 82.36 -6.07 9.38
CA PHE A 70 83.81 -6.25 9.20
C PHE A 70 84.22 -7.55 8.43
N LEU A 71 83.31 -8.21 7.71
CA LEU A 71 83.53 -9.52 7.07
C LEU A 71 83.48 -9.48 5.53
N LEU A 72 83.30 -8.31 4.93
CA LEU A 72 82.97 -8.18 3.49
C LEU A 72 83.99 -7.37 2.68
N ASP A 73 85.25 -7.31 3.11
CA ASP A 73 86.39 -6.89 2.26
C ASP A 73 86.78 -7.97 1.23
N ASN A 74 86.09 -9.11 1.24
CA ASN A 74 86.36 -10.21 0.33
C ASN A 74 85.48 -10.06 -0.91
N GLU A 75 86.08 -9.67 -2.05
CA GLU A 75 85.41 -9.49 -3.35
C GLU A 75 84.50 -10.68 -3.71
N VAL A 76 84.88 -11.88 -3.29
CA VAL A 76 84.10 -13.12 -3.49
C VAL A 76 82.75 -13.07 -2.77
N VAL A 77 82.71 -12.55 -1.54
CA VAL A 77 81.46 -12.51 -0.78
C VAL A 77 80.55 -11.38 -1.28
N SER A 78 81.12 -10.24 -1.68
CA SER A 78 80.39 -9.19 -2.39
C SER A 78 79.78 -9.70 -3.71
N PHE A 79 80.56 -10.47 -4.48
CA PHE A 79 80.08 -11.12 -5.71
C PHE A 79 78.92 -12.08 -5.44
N VAL A 80 79.03 -12.95 -4.42
CA VAL A 80 77.99 -13.91 -4.05
C VAL A 80 76.73 -13.21 -3.56
N LEU A 81 76.85 -12.20 -2.69
CA LEU A 81 75.69 -11.43 -2.21
C LEU A 81 74.99 -10.68 -3.35
N ASN A 82 75.74 -10.09 -4.27
CA ASN A 82 75.15 -9.41 -5.42
C ASN A 82 74.40 -10.41 -6.32
N HIS A 83 74.92 -11.62 -6.51
CA HIS A 83 74.21 -12.69 -7.25
C HIS A 83 72.97 -13.20 -6.52
N ILE A 84 73.04 -13.37 -5.19
CA ILE A 84 71.88 -13.75 -4.37
C ILE A 84 70.80 -12.68 -4.42
N ILE A 85 71.16 -11.40 -4.40
CA ILE A 85 70.18 -10.31 -4.51
C ILE A 85 69.63 -10.23 -5.93
N LEU A 86 70.49 -10.35 -6.95
CA LEU A 86 70.10 -10.24 -8.37
C LEU A 86 69.18 -11.38 -8.81
N PHE A 87 69.46 -12.62 -8.39
CA PHE A 87 68.70 -13.79 -8.81
C PHE A 87 67.74 -14.30 -7.73
N GLY A 88 68.15 -14.27 -6.46
CA GLY A 88 67.36 -14.79 -5.35
C GLY A 88 66.12 -13.97 -5.06
N VAL A 89 66.19 -12.63 -5.09
CA VAL A 89 65.01 -11.79 -4.85
C VAL A 89 63.93 -12.01 -5.93
N PRO A 90 64.23 -11.94 -7.25
CA PRO A 90 63.24 -12.26 -8.27
C PRO A 90 62.70 -13.69 -8.19
N LEU A 91 63.53 -14.68 -7.84
CA LEU A 91 63.11 -16.08 -7.73
C LEU A 91 62.16 -16.28 -6.54
N ILE A 92 62.46 -15.69 -5.38
CA ILE A 92 61.58 -15.70 -4.21
C ILE A 92 60.25 -14.99 -4.52
N VAL A 93 60.31 -13.79 -5.11
CA VAL A 93 59.09 -13.05 -5.48
C VAL A 93 58.26 -13.84 -6.48
N THR A 94 58.90 -14.45 -7.49
CA THR A 94 58.23 -15.31 -8.48
C THR A 94 57.59 -16.53 -7.83
N TYR A 95 58.29 -17.19 -6.89
CA TYR A 95 57.75 -18.30 -6.12
C TYR A 95 56.49 -17.90 -5.34
N PHE A 96 56.54 -16.78 -4.61
CA PHE A 96 55.37 -16.27 -3.90
C PHE A 96 54.25 -15.84 -4.84
N ALA A 97 54.57 -15.21 -5.96
CA ALA A 97 53.59 -14.75 -6.95
C ALA A 97 52.86 -15.91 -7.65
N ILE A 98 53.57 -17.00 -7.96
CA ILE A 98 53.00 -18.17 -8.65
C ILE A 98 52.27 -19.10 -7.69
N TRP A 99 52.84 -19.36 -6.52
CA TRP A 99 52.29 -20.40 -5.62
C TRP A 99 51.42 -19.82 -4.51
N TRP A 100 51.85 -18.74 -3.88
CA TRP A 100 51.18 -18.21 -2.69
C TRP A 100 50.04 -17.25 -3.03
N LEU A 101 50.23 -16.40 -4.03
CA LEU A 101 49.25 -15.38 -4.42
C LEU A 101 47.94 -15.99 -4.92
N PRO A 102 47.93 -17.03 -5.79
CA PRO A 102 46.68 -17.69 -6.20
C PRO A 102 45.99 -18.40 -5.03
N TYR A 103 46.76 -19.02 -4.13
CA TYR A 103 46.22 -19.67 -2.94
C TYR A 103 45.51 -18.66 -2.02
N MET A 104 46.15 -17.53 -1.73
CA MET A 104 45.56 -16.44 -0.94
C MET A 104 44.34 -15.83 -1.62
N ASN A 105 44.38 -15.66 -2.94
CA ASN A 105 43.24 -15.16 -3.71
C ASN A 105 42.05 -16.13 -3.66
N ASN A 106 42.29 -17.44 -3.79
CA ASN A 106 41.23 -18.44 -3.66
C ASN A 106 40.60 -18.43 -2.27
N LEU A 107 41.41 -18.36 -1.21
CA LEU A 107 40.93 -18.24 0.16
C LEU A 107 40.10 -16.96 0.39
N ALA A 108 40.53 -15.83 -0.16
CA ALA A 108 39.81 -14.57 -0.09
C ALA A 108 38.46 -14.67 -0.83
N HIS A 109 38.46 -15.25 -2.03
CA HIS A 109 37.27 -15.45 -2.84
C HIS A 109 36.26 -16.40 -2.17
N GLU A 110 36.71 -17.51 -1.58
CA GLU A 110 35.85 -18.42 -0.81
C GLU A 110 35.20 -17.72 0.39
N ARG A 111 35.96 -16.90 1.13
CA ARG A 111 35.40 -16.10 2.23
C ARG A 111 34.39 -15.08 1.72
N GLN A 112 34.69 -14.38 0.63
CA GLN A 112 33.79 -13.40 0.03
C GLN A 112 32.49 -14.05 -0.44
N LEU A 113 32.55 -15.21 -1.09
CA LEU A 113 31.38 -15.98 -1.48
C LEU A 113 30.54 -16.39 -0.27
N LYS A 114 31.17 -16.91 0.80
CA LYS A 114 30.46 -17.27 2.03
C LYS A 114 29.72 -16.07 2.61
N PHE A 115 30.39 -14.92 2.76
CA PHE A 115 29.74 -13.69 3.24
C PHE A 115 28.61 -13.22 2.32
N TYR A 116 28.79 -13.32 1.00
CA TYR A 116 27.76 -12.96 0.04
C TYR A 116 26.52 -13.84 0.18
N PHE A 117 26.68 -15.17 0.21
CA PHE A 117 25.58 -16.11 0.36
C PHE A 117 24.90 -16.01 1.72
N GLU A 118 25.65 -15.79 2.79
CA GLU A 118 25.08 -15.59 4.13
C GLU A 118 24.24 -14.31 4.19
N ARG A 119 24.75 -13.18 3.67
CA ARG A 119 23.97 -11.94 3.57
C ARG A 119 22.75 -12.11 2.69
N ARG A 120 22.88 -12.84 1.58
CA ARG A 120 21.76 -13.09 0.67
C ARG A 120 20.68 -13.94 1.34
N SER A 121 21.08 -14.99 2.04
CA SER A 121 20.18 -15.86 2.82
C SER A 121 19.42 -15.07 3.89
N LEU A 122 20.12 -14.21 4.64
CA LEU A 122 19.49 -13.33 5.64
C LEU A 122 18.47 -12.40 4.97
N PHE A 123 18.85 -11.73 3.89
CA PHE A 123 17.95 -10.86 3.14
C PHE A 123 16.71 -11.60 2.61
N ASP A 124 16.90 -12.78 2.00
CA ASP A 124 15.79 -13.58 1.46
C ASP A 124 14.86 -14.06 2.59
N SER A 125 15.39 -14.37 3.77
CA SER A 125 14.61 -14.74 4.95
C SER A 125 13.77 -13.58 5.49
N GLU A 126 14.35 -12.38 5.59
CA GLU A 126 13.66 -11.18 6.04
C GLU A 126 12.59 -10.74 5.04
N ASN A 127 12.92 -10.77 3.75
CA ASN A 127 11.98 -10.47 2.69
C ASN A 127 10.79 -11.45 2.71
N THR A 128 11.04 -12.75 2.90
CA THR A 128 9.97 -13.75 3.05
C THR A 128 9.07 -13.45 4.25
N LYS A 129 9.66 -13.08 5.40
CA LYS A 129 8.90 -12.68 6.60
C LYS A 129 8.05 -11.43 6.33
N TYR A 130 8.62 -10.42 5.67
CA TYR A 130 7.92 -9.21 5.28
C TYR A 130 6.74 -9.50 4.35
N GLN A 131 6.94 -10.31 3.31
CA GLN A 131 5.88 -10.70 2.37
C GLN A 131 4.76 -11.46 3.07
N ARG A 132 5.08 -12.37 4.00
CA ARG A 132 4.06 -13.07 4.82
C ARG A 132 3.22 -12.09 5.63
N LEU A 133 3.85 -11.12 6.29
CA LEU A 133 3.16 -10.12 7.11
C LEU A 133 2.33 -9.15 6.26
N LYS A 134 2.81 -8.77 5.07
CA LYS A 134 2.05 -7.99 4.10
C LYS A 134 0.81 -8.75 3.64
N ASN A 135 0.97 -10.04 3.30
CA ASN A 135 -0.14 -10.87 2.85
C ASN A 135 -1.16 -11.14 3.96
N SER A 136 -0.74 -11.30 5.21
CA SER A 136 -1.68 -11.46 6.33
C SER A 136 -2.50 -10.19 6.56
N LYS A 137 -1.84 -9.01 6.55
CA LYS A 137 -2.54 -7.72 6.66
C LYS A 137 -3.50 -7.47 5.50
N LEU A 138 -3.11 -7.87 4.28
CA LEU A 138 -3.97 -7.74 3.11
C LEU A 138 -5.21 -8.66 3.20
N LYS A 139 -5.05 -9.88 3.74
CA LYS A 139 -6.18 -10.78 3.99
C LYS A 139 -7.14 -10.20 5.02
N GLU A 140 -6.62 -9.71 6.14
CA GLU A 140 -7.42 -9.05 7.19
C GLU A 140 -8.18 -7.84 6.64
N PHE A 141 -7.50 -6.98 5.87
CA PHE A 141 -8.14 -5.84 5.19
C PHE A 141 -9.27 -6.28 4.24
N ASN A 142 -9.05 -7.34 3.46
CA ASN A 142 -10.06 -7.86 2.55
C ASN A 142 -11.26 -8.48 3.29
N GLU A 143 -11.03 -9.12 4.44
CA GLU A 143 -12.09 -9.67 5.29
C GLU A 143 -12.94 -8.55 5.89
N VAL A 144 -12.31 -7.53 6.49
CA VAL A 144 -13.01 -6.34 7.00
C VAL A 144 -13.80 -5.64 5.88
N THR A 145 -13.20 -5.49 4.69
CA THR A 145 -13.88 -4.88 3.54
C THR A 145 -15.09 -5.71 3.11
N LYS A 146 -14.99 -7.04 3.09
CA LYS A 146 -16.13 -7.92 2.77
C LYS A 146 -17.24 -7.81 3.80
N GLU A 147 -16.91 -7.75 5.09
CA GLU A 147 -17.90 -7.55 6.15
C GLU A 147 -18.60 -6.19 6.02
N GLN A 148 -17.85 -5.12 5.80
CA GLN A 148 -18.41 -3.78 5.55
C GLN A 148 -19.31 -3.76 4.31
N THR A 149 -18.88 -4.40 3.22
CA THR A 149 -19.69 -4.50 2.00
C THR A 149 -20.97 -5.28 2.24
N LYS A 150 -20.93 -6.33 3.07
CA LYS A 150 -22.11 -7.11 3.44
C LYS A 150 -23.08 -6.27 4.28
N ILE A 151 -22.58 -5.56 5.28
CA ILE A 151 -23.39 -4.63 6.10
C ILE A 151 -24.03 -3.56 5.22
N LEU A 152 -23.27 -2.95 4.31
CA LEU A 152 -23.79 -1.96 3.36
C LEU A 152 -24.90 -2.54 2.48
N LYS A 153 -24.73 -3.75 1.95
CA LYS A 153 -25.79 -4.43 1.17
C LYS A 153 -27.03 -4.67 2.02
N ASP A 154 -26.87 -5.17 3.24
CA ASP A 154 -28.00 -5.44 4.14
C ASP A 154 -28.78 -4.14 4.44
N ILE A 155 -28.08 -3.03 4.69
CA ILE A 155 -28.69 -1.69 4.87
C ILE A 155 -29.45 -1.24 3.62
N VAL A 156 -28.86 -1.38 2.42
CA VAL A 156 -29.51 -1.00 1.16
C VAL A 156 -30.78 -1.83 0.96
N THR A 157 -30.71 -3.15 1.12
CA THR A 157 -31.89 -4.02 0.98
C THR A 157 -32.98 -3.68 2.00
N GLU A 158 -32.63 -3.32 3.24
CA GLU A 158 -33.61 -2.92 4.25
C GLU A 158 -34.25 -1.56 3.91
N SER A 159 -33.46 -0.63 3.36
CA SER A 159 -33.96 0.67 2.91
C SER A 159 -34.90 0.55 1.70
N GLU A 160 -34.58 -0.33 0.74
CA GLU A 160 -35.43 -0.62 -0.42
C GLU A 160 -36.76 -1.23 0.02
N LYS A 161 -36.74 -2.17 0.97
CA LYS A 161 -37.98 -2.74 1.54
C LYS A 161 -38.83 -1.70 2.25
N LYS A 162 -38.22 -0.73 2.95
CA LYS A 162 -38.97 0.35 3.62
C LYS A 162 -39.64 1.27 2.59
N LEU A 163 -38.93 1.63 1.52
CA LEU A 163 -39.49 2.43 0.42
C LEU A 163 -40.65 1.71 -0.27
N GLU A 164 -40.52 0.41 -0.53
CA GLU A 164 -41.57 -0.38 -1.17
C GLU A 164 -42.83 -0.49 -0.28
N ILE A 165 -42.67 -0.55 1.05
CA ILE A 165 -43.79 -0.49 2.00
C ILE A 165 -44.44 0.89 2.00
N GLU A 166 -43.65 1.97 2.01
CA GLU A 166 -44.18 3.35 1.99
C GLU A 166 -44.93 3.67 0.69
N GLU A 167 -44.43 3.22 -0.47
CA GLU A 167 -45.10 3.40 -1.76
C GLU A 167 -46.42 2.62 -1.84
N ASN A 168 -46.45 1.38 -1.35
CA ASN A 168 -47.68 0.57 -1.31
C ASN A 168 -48.74 1.16 -0.36
N VAL A 169 -48.32 1.73 0.77
CA VAL A 169 -49.24 2.39 1.72
C VAL A 169 -49.76 3.70 1.14
N ALA A 170 -48.89 4.53 0.55
CA ALA A 170 -49.28 5.80 -0.07
C ALA A 170 -50.23 5.58 -1.26
N GLY A 171 -49.92 4.64 -2.15
CA GLY A 171 -50.78 4.31 -3.30
C GLY A 171 -52.19 3.86 -2.90
N ASN A 172 -52.32 3.12 -1.79
CA ASN A 172 -53.61 2.65 -1.28
C ASN A 172 -54.43 3.78 -0.63
N ILE A 173 -53.78 4.75 0.02
CA ILE A 173 -54.45 5.95 0.57
C ILE A 173 -54.99 6.84 -0.54
N TYR A 174 -54.20 7.13 -1.58
CA TYR A 174 -54.66 7.96 -2.71
C TYR A 174 -55.80 7.30 -3.49
N ALA A 175 -55.76 5.98 -3.71
CA ALA A 175 -56.86 5.24 -4.33
C ALA A 175 -58.15 5.30 -3.49
N ARG A 176 -58.01 5.23 -2.16
CA ARG A 176 -59.13 5.29 -1.22
C ARG A 176 -59.77 6.68 -1.16
N GLU A 177 -58.96 7.75 -1.11
CA GLU A 177 -59.46 9.12 -1.13
C GLU A 177 -60.12 9.49 -2.47
N ALA A 178 -59.60 8.99 -3.59
CA ALA A 178 -60.22 9.20 -4.91
C ALA A 178 -61.61 8.56 -5.02
N SER A 179 -61.81 7.36 -4.42
CA SER A 179 -63.14 6.74 -4.30
C SER A 179 -64.09 7.59 -3.47
N TRP A 180 -63.60 8.09 -2.33
CA TRP A 180 -64.35 8.94 -1.43
C TRP A 180 -64.76 10.27 -2.06
N ASP A 181 -63.92 10.87 -2.89
CA ASP A 181 -64.25 12.08 -3.64
C ASP A 181 -65.39 11.84 -4.66
N MET A 182 -65.42 10.67 -5.31
CA MET A 182 -66.51 10.30 -6.22
C MET A 182 -67.82 10.08 -5.47
N GLU A 183 -67.77 9.44 -4.30
CA GLU A 183 -68.93 9.22 -3.45
C GLU A 183 -69.48 10.53 -2.86
N TYR A 184 -68.59 11.41 -2.39
CA TYR A 184 -68.96 12.73 -1.89
C TYR A 184 -69.68 13.58 -2.94
N LYS A 185 -69.22 13.53 -4.21
CA LYS A 185 -69.89 14.22 -5.32
C LYS A 185 -71.31 13.73 -5.59
N LYS A 186 -71.58 12.44 -5.35
CA LYS A 186 -72.90 11.83 -5.56
C LYS A 186 -73.91 12.15 -4.45
N LEU A 187 -73.45 12.62 -3.29
CA LEU A 187 -74.35 13.07 -2.23
C LEU A 187 -75.14 14.30 -2.67
N ASN A 188 -76.42 14.36 -2.29
CA ASN A 188 -77.24 15.54 -2.54
C ASN A 188 -76.81 16.72 -1.63
N GLU A 189 -77.10 17.96 -2.05
CA GLU A 189 -76.68 19.15 -1.30
C GLU A 189 -77.36 19.25 0.08
N TYR A 190 -78.60 18.74 0.20
CA TYR A 190 -79.31 18.65 1.49
C TYR A 190 -78.49 17.84 2.52
N PHE A 191 -77.99 16.68 2.12
CA PHE A 191 -77.21 15.80 2.97
C PHE A 191 -75.85 16.41 3.32
N LYS A 192 -75.20 17.06 2.35
CA LYS A 192 -73.92 17.74 2.58
C LYS A 192 -74.03 18.88 3.58
N GLN A 193 -75.03 19.74 3.44
CA GLN A 193 -75.09 20.99 4.21
C GLN A 193 -75.80 20.82 5.55
N LYS A 194 -76.84 19.98 5.59
CA LYS A 194 -77.66 19.81 6.79
C LYS A 194 -77.29 18.54 7.55
N VAL A 195 -77.31 17.38 6.90
CA VAL A 195 -77.12 16.10 7.60
C VAL A 195 -75.69 15.95 8.10
N LEU A 196 -74.68 16.18 7.26
CA LEU A 196 -73.27 16.13 7.69
C LEU A 196 -72.96 17.18 8.76
N LYS A 197 -73.58 18.36 8.70
CA LYS A 197 -73.44 19.36 9.76
C LYS A 197 -74.07 18.89 11.07
N ASN A 198 -75.28 18.35 11.05
CA ASN A 198 -75.92 17.79 12.24
C ASN A 198 -75.12 16.61 12.82
N ILE A 199 -74.54 15.77 11.96
CA ILE A 199 -73.60 14.70 12.36
C ILE A 199 -72.37 15.29 13.06
N SER A 200 -71.78 16.36 12.51
CA SER A 200 -70.64 17.02 13.14
C SER A 200 -70.99 17.60 14.52
N GLU A 201 -72.17 18.20 14.66
CA GLU A 201 -72.65 18.72 15.93
C GLU A 201 -72.92 17.59 16.93
N MET A 202 -73.58 16.50 16.51
CA MET A 202 -73.80 15.31 17.32
C MET A 202 -72.48 14.76 17.89
N VAL A 203 -71.46 14.60 17.04
CA VAL A 203 -70.18 13.99 17.45
C VAL A 203 -69.33 14.94 18.29
N TYR A 204 -69.16 16.20 17.87
CA TYR A 204 -68.23 17.13 18.53
C TYR A 204 -68.86 17.96 19.66
N LYS A 205 -70.13 18.33 19.55
CA LYS A 205 -70.82 19.16 20.56
C LYS A 205 -71.53 18.31 21.61
N TYR A 206 -72.13 17.19 21.21
CA TYR A 206 -72.90 16.31 22.09
C TYR A 206 -72.18 15.00 22.46
N GLY A 207 -70.90 14.87 22.07
CA GLY A 207 -70.05 13.73 22.43
C GLY A 207 -70.51 12.40 21.83
N GLY A 208 -71.18 12.43 20.67
CA GLY A 208 -71.65 11.25 19.94
C GLY A 208 -73.02 10.72 20.38
N LYS A 209 -73.72 11.40 21.28
CA LYS A 209 -75.07 11.02 21.73
C LYS A 209 -76.14 11.56 20.77
N LEU A 210 -77.14 10.74 20.46
CA LEU A 210 -78.25 11.09 19.56
C LEU A 210 -79.17 12.19 20.13
N VAL A 211 -79.19 12.33 21.44
CA VAL A 211 -80.14 13.15 22.18
C VAL A 211 -79.38 14.19 23.02
N ASP A 212 -79.84 15.44 22.98
CA ASP A 212 -79.29 16.52 23.81
C ASP A 212 -79.73 16.44 25.28
N SER A 213 -79.22 17.34 26.12
CA SER A 213 -79.55 17.39 27.56
C SER A 213 -81.03 17.68 27.86
N TRP A 214 -81.85 18.03 26.85
CA TRP A 214 -83.28 18.34 26.96
C TRP A 214 -84.17 17.29 26.26
N ASN A 215 -83.59 16.14 25.91
CA ASN A 215 -84.28 15.03 25.25
C ASN A 215 -84.71 15.31 23.79
N ASN A 216 -84.10 16.30 23.12
CA ASN A 216 -84.36 16.55 21.70
C ASN A 216 -83.44 15.69 20.83
N SER A 217 -84.01 15.07 19.80
CA SER A 217 -83.25 14.36 18.77
C SER A 217 -82.48 15.35 17.91
N THR A 218 -81.16 15.15 17.80
CA THR A 218 -80.28 16.01 17.01
C THR A 218 -80.26 15.65 15.52
N ILE A 219 -80.64 14.41 15.17
CA ILE A 219 -80.61 13.84 13.81
C ILE A 219 -81.80 12.90 13.63
N GLN A 220 -82.46 12.98 12.47
CA GLN A 220 -83.57 12.08 12.14
C GLN A 220 -83.08 10.64 11.90
N THR A 221 -83.91 9.64 12.20
CA THR A 221 -83.51 8.22 12.14
C THR A 221 -83.09 7.76 10.73
N ASP A 222 -83.73 8.31 9.70
CA ASP A 222 -83.41 8.07 8.29
C ASP A 222 -82.06 8.68 7.90
N GLU A 223 -81.77 9.90 8.36
CA GLU A 223 -80.48 10.59 8.18
C GLU A 223 -79.34 9.81 8.86
N LEU A 224 -79.58 9.27 10.05
CA LEU A 224 -78.63 8.43 10.79
C LEU A 224 -78.39 7.09 10.09
N ALA A 225 -79.45 6.40 9.67
CA ALA A 225 -79.35 5.12 8.97
C ALA A 225 -78.60 5.26 7.64
N TYR A 226 -78.82 6.37 6.93
CA TYR A 226 -78.07 6.66 5.71
C TYR A 226 -76.59 6.90 6.01
N ALA A 227 -76.25 7.62 7.08
CA ALA A 227 -74.87 7.88 7.46
C ALA A 227 -74.12 6.61 7.90
N ASP A 228 -74.79 5.73 8.64
CA ASP A 228 -74.25 4.45 9.09
C ASP A 228 -74.04 3.47 7.91
N THR A 229 -75.03 3.31 7.04
CA THR A 229 -74.93 2.45 5.85
C THR A 229 -73.87 2.91 4.84
N ASN A 230 -73.60 4.22 4.77
CA ASN A 230 -72.51 4.77 3.97
C ASN A 230 -71.15 4.77 4.68
N GLY A 231 -71.07 4.21 5.89
CA GLY A 231 -69.86 4.09 6.68
C GLY A 231 -69.26 5.44 7.05
N LEU A 232 -70.09 6.46 7.27
CA LEU A 232 -69.66 7.79 7.74
C LEU A 232 -69.56 7.84 9.27
N LEU A 233 -70.35 6.98 9.93
CA LEU A 233 -70.40 6.83 11.38
C LEU A 233 -70.20 5.36 11.76
N GLU A 234 -69.74 5.14 12.97
CA GLU A 234 -69.69 3.82 13.60
C GLU A 234 -70.01 3.94 15.10
N LEU A 235 -70.61 2.90 15.67
CA LEU A 235 -70.81 2.81 17.11
C LEU A 235 -69.49 2.53 17.82
N LYS A 236 -69.18 3.33 18.83
CA LYS A 236 -67.96 3.16 19.62
C LYS A 236 -68.03 1.84 20.39
N LYS A 237 -67.01 0.98 20.19
CA LYS A 237 -66.90 -0.31 20.88
C LYS A 237 -67.02 -0.11 22.40
N ASN A 238 -67.90 -0.89 23.03
CA ASN A 238 -68.23 -0.89 24.47
C ASN A 238 -69.21 0.20 24.95
N THR A 239 -69.86 0.95 24.06
CA THR A 239 -70.96 1.87 24.41
C THR A 239 -72.07 1.80 23.37
N SER A 240 -73.29 1.40 23.78
CA SER A 240 -74.40 1.17 22.84
C SER A 240 -74.95 2.44 22.18
N ASP A 241 -74.65 3.61 22.74
CA ASP A 241 -75.35 4.86 22.40
C ASP A 241 -74.42 6.00 21.95
N ILE A 242 -73.14 5.70 21.68
CA ILE A 242 -72.15 6.71 21.28
C ILE A 242 -71.67 6.44 19.86
N TYR A 243 -71.94 7.36 18.96
CA TYR A 243 -71.47 7.35 17.59
C TYR A 243 -70.16 8.13 17.45
N GLN A 244 -69.24 7.62 16.66
CA GLN A 244 -68.01 8.30 16.26
C GLN A 244 -67.88 8.32 14.74
N LEU A 245 -67.15 9.32 14.22
CA LEU A 245 -66.87 9.43 12.79
C LEU A 245 -65.82 8.41 12.37
N THR A 246 -66.08 7.72 11.26
CA THR A 246 -65.07 6.93 10.56
C THR A 246 -64.07 7.85 9.84
N GLU A 247 -62.97 7.30 9.33
CA GLU A 247 -62.02 8.06 8.49
C GLU A 247 -62.70 8.69 7.25
N LYS A 248 -63.67 7.99 6.66
CA LYS A 248 -64.49 8.51 5.55
C LYS A 248 -65.39 9.67 6.00
N GLY A 249 -66.04 9.54 7.17
CA GLY A 249 -66.86 10.60 7.75
C GLY A 249 -66.05 11.87 8.02
N LYS A 250 -64.84 11.73 8.60
CA LYS A 250 -63.90 12.84 8.82
C LYS A 250 -63.47 13.50 7.50
N TYR A 251 -63.17 12.70 6.48
CA TYR A 251 -62.83 13.21 5.14
C TYR A 251 -63.98 14.05 4.54
N PHE A 252 -65.22 13.56 4.64
CA PHE A 252 -66.40 14.23 4.09
C PHE A 252 -66.69 15.55 4.83
N LEU A 253 -66.52 15.58 6.16
CA LEU A 253 -66.64 16.81 6.95
C LEU A 253 -65.56 17.84 6.59
N LYS A 254 -64.31 17.39 6.41
CA LYS A 254 -63.20 18.26 5.99
C LYS A 254 -63.52 18.98 4.67
N LYS A 255 -64.07 18.26 3.68
CA LYS A 255 -64.50 18.84 2.39
C LYS A 255 -65.65 19.84 2.48
N ILE A 256 -66.45 19.82 3.55
CA ILE A 256 -67.50 20.82 3.80
C ILE A 256 -66.89 22.07 4.43
N LEU A 257 -65.97 21.90 5.39
CA LEU A 257 -65.32 23.00 6.10
C LEU A 257 -64.32 23.77 5.24
N GLU A 258 -63.77 23.14 4.20
CA GLU A 258 -62.86 23.77 3.24
C GLU A 258 -63.58 24.57 2.12
N LYS A 259 -64.92 24.55 2.08
CA LYS A 259 -65.74 25.37 1.18
C LYS A 259 -66.25 26.62 1.88
#